data_AF-A0A2J0L5A6-F1
#
_entry.id   AF-A0A2J0L5A6-F1
#
_cell.length_a   1.000
_cell.length_b   1.000
_cell.length_c   1.000
_cell.angle_alpha   90.00
_cell.angle_beta   90.00
_cell.angle_gamma   90.00
#
_symmetry.space_group_name_H-M   'P 1'
#
loop_
_entity.id
_entity.type
_entity.pdbx_description
1 polymer ?
#
loop_
_entity_poly.entity_id
_entity_poly.type
_entity_poly.pdbx_seq_one_letter_code
_entity_poly.pdbx_strand_id
1 'polypeptide(L)'
;MEHAFRIKNVFFVVIPALLLFLFVPYAYLAQFFIVGAALIIFLMLAVVLKQDDFDFLFTLFFVAFFARILVALFTYEFRIFMGLRAYFGDGWPYVYNGNIIANMWAAGIDEYEAIFRFAKDMSGSGALAFYDFWNAFVLFISDRNPLSLAFINCAAGALSVVFIYQTALEFCNRKWARAVAVCVAFWPSLFIWSTQNLKEPITCLLLAGSFWAIVKLIKKLNPVYIVYMLIFAVALRYFREPFFLLFYAVSLPSFLVFYVWIKFFKKMYPFSVPITILALILVAFLFYNHVNSESVVSFLKYATAMRSDRAYGNLAFMQNLRFTSIFGMMGVLPPLVFMILLMPFPWQISSVYQMLTFSEMLAYYTVVFFFLRGVIFYFKKNEYILFIPLFFIISACVFFSLFEGNIGTIFRHRATILPFMFILAAFGAEQALKKADL
;
A
#
# COMPACT_ATOMS: atom_id res chain seq x y z
N MET A 1 24.40 27.17 -1.86
CA MET A 1 24.17 28.14 -0.75
C MET A 1 22.70 28.26 -0.38
N GLU A 2 21.75 28.32 -1.33
CA GLU A 2 20.30 28.32 -1.03
C GLU A 2 19.80 27.08 -0.25
N HIS A 3 20.26 25.87 -0.57
CA HIS A 3 19.89 24.67 0.20
C HIS A 3 20.34 24.73 1.67
N ALA A 4 21.52 25.30 1.94
CA ALA A 4 22.02 25.46 3.32
C ALA A 4 21.23 26.52 4.10
N PHE A 5 20.69 27.54 3.41
CA PHE A 5 19.82 28.55 4.00
C PHE A 5 18.42 28.00 4.32
N ARG A 6 17.87 27.11 3.46
CA ARG A 6 16.57 26.45 3.71
C ARG A 6 16.60 25.45 4.87
N ILE A 7 17.73 24.77 5.07
CA ILE A 7 17.94 23.87 6.22
C ILE A 7 17.91 24.65 7.55
N LYS A 8 18.34 25.91 7.60
CA LYS A 8 18.25 26.73 8.82
C LYS A 8 16.81 26.94 9.31
N ASN A 9 15.85 27.13 8.41
CA ASN A 9 14.43 27.30 8.78
C ASN A 9 13.81 26.01 9.31
N VAL A 10 14.28 24.85 8.83
CA VAL A 10 13.89 23.55 9.37
C VAL A 10 14.38 23.39 10.81
N PHE A 11 15.62 23.80 11.11
CA PHE A 11 16.12 23.80 12.48
C PHE A 11 15.28 24.68 13.43
N PHE A 12 14.75 25.81 12.94
CA PHE A 12 13.83 26.66 13.71
C PHE A 12 12.48 26.00 14.05
N VAL A 13 12.07 24.95 13.34
CA VAL A 13 10.84 24.17 13.64
C VAL A 13 11.16 22.92 14.45
N VAL A 14 12.25 22.24 14.12
CA VAL A 14 12.66 20.98 14.76
C VAL A 14 13.17 21.22 16.18
N ILE A 15 13.91 22.29 16.44
CA ILE A 15 14.46 22.56 17.78
C ILE A 15 13.35 22.86 18.82
N PRO A 16 12.34 23.72 18.54
CA PRO A 16 11.21 23.88 19.46
C PRO A 16 10.40 22.59 19.66
N ALA A 17 10.24 21.77 18.61
CA ALA A 17 9.58 20.48 18.73
C ALA A 17 10.36 19.49 19.62
N LEU A 18 11.70 19.51 19.56
CA LEU A 18 12.58 18.75 20.45
C LEU A 18 12.60 19.32 21.88
N LEU A 19 12.42 20.62 22.08
CA LEU A 19 12.31 21.23 23.41
C LEU A 19 10.96 20.93 24.08
N LEU A 20 9.88 20.84 23.30
CA LEU A 20 8.58 20.36 23.79
C LEU A 20 8.66 18.93 24.34
N PHE A 21 9.59 18.12 23.83
CA PHE A 21 9.88 16.76 24.27
C PHE A 21 10.21 16.66 25.77
N LEU A 22 10.81 17.71 26.35
CA LEU A 22 11.16 17.77 27.77
C LEU A 22 9.93 17.86 28.69
N PHE A 23 8.77 18.24 28.15
CA PHE A 23 7.52 18.42 28.90
C PHE A 23 6.47 17.34 28.61
N VAL A 24 6.84 16.31 27.84
CA VAL A 24 5.94 15.23 27.45
C VAL A 24 5.81 14.23 28.60
N PRO A 25 4.58 13.86 29.01
CA PRO A 25 4.38 12.80 29.99
C PRO A 25 5.01 11.50 29.49
N TYR A 26 5.66 10.74 30.38
CA TYR A 26 6.37 9.51 30.04
C TYR A 26 5.57 8.55 29.15
N ALA A 27 4.25 8.44 29.40
CA ALA A 27 3.31 7.61 28.63
C ALA A 27 3.21 7.95 27.12
N TYR A 28 3.70 9.12 26.70
CA TYR A 28 3.67 9.58 25.31
C TYR A 28 5.07 9.72 24.67
N LEU A 29 6.13 9.41 25.40
CA LEU A 29 7.50 9.66 24.96
C LEU A 29 7.85 8.92 23.66
N ALA A 30 7.35 7.69 23.50
CA ALA A 30 7.54 6.89 22.29
C ALA A 30 6.88 7.52 21.05
N GLN A 31 5.68 8.08 21.21
CA GLN A 31 4.92 8.72 20.14
C GLN A 31 5.62 9.98 19.66
N PHE A 32 6.17 10.79 20.58
CA PHE A 32 6.98 11.93 20.21
C PHE A 32 8.28 11.51 19.52
N PHE A 33 8.93 10.43 19.96
CA PHE A 33 10.10 9.88 19.27
C PHE A 33 9.75 9.47 17.84
N ILE A 34 8.61 8.82 17.62
CA ILE A 34 8.12 8.45 16.29
C ILE A 34 7.89 9.70 15.42
N VAL A 35 7.31 10.77 15.97
CA VAL A 35 7.13 12.05 15.26
C VAL A 35 8.49 12.64 14.86
N GLY A 36 9.45 12.68 15.78
CA GLY A 36 10.81 13.15 15.51
C GLY A 36 11.52 12.31 14.44
N ALA A 37 11.44 10.99 14.55
CA ALA A 37 12.02 10.06 13.58
C ALA A 37 11.41 10.24 12.18
N ALA A 38 10.08 10.40 12.07
CA ALA A 38 9.40 10.64 10.80
C ALA A 38 9.87 11.95 10.13
N LEU A 39 10.03 13.02 10.91
CA LEU A 39 10.56 14.30 10.41
C LEU A 39 12.00 14.16 9.94
N ILE A 40 12.85 13.48 10.71
CA ILE A 40 14.25 13.23 10.34
C ILE A 40 14.34 12.41 9.05
N ILE A 41 13.54 11.34 8.93
CA ILE A 41 13.48 10.52 7.72
C ILE A 41 13.03 11.35 6.52
N PHE A 42 12.01 12.19 6.67
CA PHE A 42 11.58 13.10 5.60
C PHE A 42 12.73 14.01 5.15
N LEU A 43 13.46 14.62 6.09
CA LEU A 43 14.57 15.52 5.77
C LEU A 43 15.72 14.79 5.08
N MET A 44 16.06 13.59 5.55
CA MET A 44 17.04 12.72 4.88
C MET A 44 16.60 12.38 3.45
N LEU A 45 15.33 12.01 3.26
CA LEU A 45 14.77 11.74 1.94
C LEU A 45 14.81 12.98 1.05
N ALA A 46 14.50 14.16 1.58
CA ALA A 46 14.54 15.40 0.81
C ALA A 46 15.95 15.71 0.27
N VAL A 47 17.00 15.40 1.06
CA VAL A 47 18.40 15.53 0.65
C VAL A 47 18.76 14.47 -0.39
N VAL A 48 18.46 13.19 -0.13
CA VAL A 48 18.80 12.07 -1.03
C VAL A 48 18.12 12.23 -2.38
N LEU A 49 16.88 12.71 -2.39
CA LEU A 49 16.06 12.84 -3.59
C LEU A 49 16.29 14.15 -4.35
N LYS A 50 17.16 15.05 -3.85
CA LYS A 50 17.45 16.37 -4.43
C LYS A 50 16.17 17.12 -4.84
N GLN A 51 15.29 17.35 -3.87
CA GLN A 51 13.94 17.87 -4.12
C GLN A 51 13.95 19.36 -4.53
N ASP A 52 13.74 19.64 -5.81
CA ASP A 52 13.54 21.01 -6.31
C ASP A 52 12.25 21.67 -5.76
N ASP A 53 11.27 20.84 -5.39
CA ASP A 53 9.94 21.22 -4.88
C ASP A 53 9.84 21.04 -3.35
N PHE A 54 10.95 21.25 -2.64
CA PHE A 54 11.05 21.01 -1.20
C PHE A 54 9.93 21.68 -0.40
N ASP A 55 9.66 22.97 -0.61
CA ASP A 55 8.71 23.73 0.21
C ASP A 55 7.28 23.19 0.06
N PHE A 56 6.91 22.78 -1.16
CA PHE A 56 5.64 22.12 -1.42
C PHE A 56 5.56 20.76 -0.73
N LEU A 57 6.59 19.92 -0.87
CA LEU A 57 6.59 18.57 -0.29
C LEU A 57 6.67 18.58 1.24
N PHE A 58 7.43 19.51 1.82
CA PHE A 58 7.52 19.66 3.27
C PHE A 58 6.17 20.08 3.84
N THR A 59 5.53 21.09 3.24
CA THR A 59 4.19 21.53 3.65
C THR A 59 3.19 20.40 3.51
N LEU A 60 3.20 19.69 2.37
CA LEU A 60 2.29 18.59 2.12
C LEU A 60 2.52 17.44 3.10
N PHE A 61 3.76 17.00 3.31
CA PHE A 61 4.12 15.97 4.28
C PHE A 61 3.69 16.37 5.69
N PHE A 62 4.02 17.58 6.13
CA PHE A 62 3.70 18.08 7.46
C PHE A 62 2.19 18.08 7.70
N VAL A 63 1.42 18.74 6.82
CA VAL A 63 -0.04 18.79 6.95
C VAL A 63 -0.64 17.39 6.89
N ALA A 64 -0.19 16.55 5.94
CA ALA A 64 -0.67 15.19 5.79
C ALA A 64 -0.38 14.30 7.01
N PHE A 65 0.80 14.43 7.61
CA PHE A 65 1.24 13.65 8.75
C PHE A 65 0.50 14.06 10.04
N PHE A 66 0.47 15.36 10.33
CA PHE A 66 -0.20 15.86 11.54
C PHE A 66 -1.72 15.73 11.45
N ALA A 67 -2.33 15.91 10.28
CA ALA A 67 -3.75 15.64 10.12
C ALA A 67 -4.09 14.17 10.40
N ARG A 68 -3.25 13.22 9.96
CA ARG A 68 -3.43 11.79 10.26
C ARG A 68 -3.27 11.50 11.75
N ILE A 69 -2.29 12.11 12.42
CA ILE A 69 -2.11 11.99 13.87
C ILE A 69 -3.36 12.48 14.60
N LEU A 70 -3.88 13.67 14.25
CA LEU A 70 -5.07 14.22 14.87
C LEU A 70 -6.28 13.30 14.69
N VAL A 71 -6.47 12.74 13.50
CA VAL A 71 -7.55 11.79 13.23
C VAL A 71 -7.32 10.44 13.95
N ALA A 72 -6.09 9.96 14.04
CA ALA A 72 -5.76 8.75 14.79
C ALA A 72 -6.06 8.92 16.29
N LEU A 73 -5.67 10.04 16.88
CA LEU A 73 -6.00 10.40 18.27
C LEU A 73 -7.50 10.52 18.48
N PHE A 74 -8.17 11.30 17.63
CA PHE A 74 -9.62 11.49 17.72
C PHE A 74 -10.36 10.16 17.62
N THR A 75 -10.02 9.32 16.63
CA THR A 75 -10.68 8.02 16.45
C THR A 75 -10.40 7.06 17.59
N TYR A 76 -9.19 7.06 18.13
CA TYR A 76 -8.83 6.26 19.31
C TYR A 76 -9.67 6.67 20.53
N GLU A 77 -9.63 7.96 20.91
CA GLU A 77 -10.31 8.47 22.10
C GLU A 77 -11.84 8.37 21.98
N PHE A 78 -12.39 8.77 20.82
CA PHE A 78 -13.83 8.71 20.57
C PHE A 78 -14.37 7.28 20.72
N ARG A 79 -13.63 6.29 20.22
CA ARG A 79 -14.09 4.91 20.29
C ARG A 79 -14.00 4.33 21.68
N ILE A 80 -12.94 4.65 22.43
CA ILE A 80 -12.83 4.26 23.84
C ILE A 80 -13.96 4.89 24.65
N PHE A 81 -14.23 6.19 24.45
CA PHE A 81 -15.34 6.90 25.08
C PHE A 81 -16.69 6.23 24.80
N MET A 82 -16.91 5.76 23.56
CA MET A 82 -18.12 5.03 23.16
C MET A 82 -18.16 3.56 23.65
N GLY A 83 -17.20 3.11 24.47
CA GLY A 83 -17.11 1.73 24.95
C GLY A 83 -16.75 0.71 23.86
N LEU A 84 -16.20 1.18 22.73
CA LEU A 84 -15.78 0.35 21.60
C LEU A 84 -14.27 0.06 21.66
N ARG A 85 -13.84 -0.94 20.88
CA ARG A 85 -12.41 -1.21 20.68
C ARG A 85 -11.72 -0.01 20.04
N ALA A 86 -10.47 0.25 20.43
CA ALA A 86 -9.69 1.41 20.00
C ALA A 86 -9.51 1.53 18.46
N TYR A 87 -9.33 0.41 17.76
CA TYR A 87 -9.08 0.38 16.30
C TYR A 87 -10.18 -0.31 15.52
N PHE A 88 -10.41 0.15 14.28
CA PHE A 88 -11.43 -0.43 13.39
C PHE A 88 -11.02 -1.83 12.92
N GLY A 89 -12.00 -2.73 12.82
CA GLY A 89 -11.85 -4.07 12.23
C GLY A 89 -10.58 -4.79 12.67
N ASP A 90 -9.75 -5.14 11.69
CA ASP A 90 -8.51 -5.91 11.85
C ASP A 90 -7.41 -5.17 12.64
N GLY A 91 -7.52 -3.85 12.84
CA GLY A 91 -6.50 -3.10 13.57
C GLY A 91 -6.36 -3.52 15.03
N TRP A 92 -7.47 -3.91 15.67
CA TRP A 92 -7.46 -4.35 17.06
C TRP A 92 -6.84 -5.74 17.26
N PRO A 93 -7.22 -6.79 16.51
CA PRO A 93 -6.55 -8.10 16.58
C PRO A 93 -5.02 -8.01 16.50
N TYR A 94 -4.49 -7.15 15.64
CA TYR A 94 -3.04 -6.95 15.50
C TYR A 94 -2.38 -6.33 16.73
N VAL A 95 -3.07 -5.42 17.45
CA VAL A 95 -2.60 -4.88 18.73
C VAL A 95 -2.67 -5.95 19.80
N TYR A 96 -3.78 -6.69 19.85
CA TYR A 96 -4.01 -7.74 20.83
C TYR A 96 -2.95 -8.84 20.74
N ASN A 97 -2.69 -9.35 19.53
CA ASN A 97 -1.64 -10.34 19.28
C ASN A 97 -0.26 -9.78 19.68
N GLY A 98 0.04 -8.54 19.30
CA GLY A 98 1.30 -7.89 19.66
C GLY A 98 1.48 -7.78 21.18
N ASN A 99 0.44 -7.44 21.93
CA ASN A 99 0.47 -7.37 23.39
C ASN A 99 0.69 -8.75 24.04
N ILE A 100 0.08 -9.82 23.51
CA ILE A 100 0.34 -11.18 23.98
C ILE A 100 1.82 -11.52 23.86
N ILE A 101 2.38 -11.38 22.65
CA ILE A 101 3.80 -11.68 22.38
C ILE A 101 4.70 -10.84 23.28
N ALA A 102 4.40 -9.55 23.41
CA ALA A 102 5.24 -8.66 24.17
C ALA A 102 5.17 -8.95 25.70
N ASN A 103 4.05 -9.46 26.20
CA ASN A 103 3.94 -9.96 27.59
C ASN A 103 4.71 -11.27 27.78
N MET A 104 4.72 -12.15 26.78
CA MET A 104 5.56 -13.35 26.79
C MET A 104 7.05 -12.98 26.87
N TRP A 105 7.51 -12.00 26.08
CA TRP A 105 8.87 -11.47 26.18
C TRP A 105 9.18 -10.88 27.55
N ALA A 106 8.24 -10.14 28.15
CA ALA A 106 8.41 -9.60 29.50
C ALA A 106 8.48 -10.70 30.58
N ALA A 107 7.84 -11.86 30.33
CA ALA A 107 7.93 -13.05 31.17
C ALA A 107 9.17 -13.92 30.89
N GLY A 108 10.08 -13.49 30.00
CA GLY A 108 11.28 -14.22 29.63
C GLY A 108 11.05 -15.36 28.62
N ILE A 109 9.90 -15.40 27.96
CA ILE A 109 9.58 -16.37 26.92
C ILE A 109 9.85 -15.71 25.56
N ASP A 110 11.01 -15.99 24.96
CA ASP A 110 11.44 -15.46 23.66
C ASP A 110 11.51 -16.52 22.56
N GLU A 111 11.40 -17.80 22.90
CA GLU A 111 11.39 -18.90 21.94
C GLU A 111 10.19 -18.82 20.97
N TYR A 112 10.51 -18.72 19.67
CA TYR A 112 9.50 -18.59 18.61
C TYR A 112 8.45 -19.71 18.64
N GLU A 113 8.84 -20.96 18.87
CA GLU A 113 7.91 -22.10 18.92
C GLU A 113 6.93 -22.01 20.09
N ALA A 114 7.41 -21.59 21.26
CA ALA A 114 6.56 -21.38 22.44
C ALA A 114 5.56 -20.25 22.20
N ILE A 115 6.04 -19.13 21.63
CA ILE A 115 5.19 -17.99 21.24
C ILE A 115 4.19 -18.41 20.17
N PHE A 116 4.62 -19.13 19.14
CA PHE A 116 3.77 -19.54 18.04
C PHE A 116 2.65 -20.45 18.50
N ARG A 117 2.95 -21.48 19.31
CA ARG A 117 1.91 -22.39 19.84
C ARG A 117 0.89 -21.62 20.68
N PHE A 118 1.35 -20.80 21.61
CA PHE A 118 0.47 -20.08 22.52
C PHE A 118 -0.34 -18.99 21.83
N ALA A 119 0.31 -18.15 21.02
CA ALA A 119 -0.34 -17.01 20.38
C ALA A 119 -1.23 -17.43 19.20
N LYS A 120 -0.93 -18.52 18.48
CA LYS A 120 -1.78 -19.03 17.39
C LYS A 120 -3.16 -19.41 17.90
N ASP A 121 -3.23 -20.13 19.01
CA ASP A 121 -4.47 -20.63 19.61
C ASP A 121 -5.33 -19.49 20.20
N MET A 122 -4.71 -18.37 20.57
CA MET A 122 -5.40 -17.18 21.09
C MET A 122 -5.60 -16.06 20.06
N SER A 123 -5.08 -16.21 18.83
CA SER A 123 -5.04 -15.11 17.87
C SER A 123 -6.43 -14.72 17.38
N GLY A 124 -6.73 -13.41 17.45
CA GLY A 124 -8.00 -12.88 16.94
C GLY A 124 -8.15 -12.97 15.41
N SER A 125 -7.06 -13.25 14.70
CA SER A 125 -6.97 -13.39 13.24
C SER A 125 -6.78 -14.83 12.75
N GLY A 126 -6.59 -15.81 13.66
CA GLY A 126 -6.31 -17.21 13.32
C GLY A 126 -4.92 -17.48 12.72
N ALA A 127 -4.06 -16.46 12.61
CA ALA A 127 -2.72 -16.58 12.04
C ALA A 127 -1.75 -15.58 12.70
N LEU A 128 -0.60 -16.10 13.14
CA LEU A 128 0.54 -15.32 13.65
C LEU A 128 1.50 -15.03 12.49
N ALA A 129 1.77 -13.75 12.22
CA ALA A 129 2.68 -13.32 11.16
C ALA A 129 3.75 -12.35 11.71
N PHE A 130 4.77 -12.07 10.91
CA PHE A 130 5.83 -11.11 11.25
C PHE A 130 5.29 -9.74 11.71
N TYR A 131 4.16 -9.29 11.17
CA TYR A 131 3.54 -8.03 11.59
C TYR A 131 3.09 -8.03 13.06
N ASP A 132 2.68 -9.19 13.61
CA ASP A 132 2.32 -9.30 15.02
C ASP A 132 3.57 -9.15 15.91
N PHE A 133 4.71 -9.72 15.50
CA PHE A 133 6.01 -9.52 16.16
C PHE A 133 6.51 -8.08 16.04
N TRP A 134 6.32 -7.44 14.89
CA TRP A 134 6.60 -6.01 14.72
C TRP A 134 5.77 -5.18 15.71
N ASN A 135 4.48 -5.46 15.83
CA ASN A 135 3.62 -4.76 16.77
C ASN A 135 4.05 -5.02 18.22
N ALA A 136 4.44 -6.26 18.54
CA ALA A 136 4.98 -6.62 19.84
C ALA A 136 6.23 -5.81 20.17
N PHE A 137 7.17 -5.66 19.23
CA PHE A 137 8.37 -4.85 19.40
C PHE A 137 8.03 -3.40 19.71
N VAL A 138 7.16 -2.78 18.91
CA VAL A 138 6.74 -1.39 19.14
C VAL A 138 6.03 -1.25 20.49
N LEU A 139 5.11 -2.16 20.84
CA LEU A 139 4.38 -2.14 22.12
C LEU A 139 5.30 -2.44 23.30
N PHE A 140 6.41 -3.15 23.11
CA PHE A 140 7.41 -3.41 24.13
C PHE A 140 8.20 -2.15 24.48
N ILE A 141 8.62 -1.38 23.48
CA ILE A 141 9.38 -0.14 23.70
C ILE A 141 8.51 1.09 23.98
N SER A 142 7.20 1.01 23.73
CA SER A 142 6.26 2.13 23.91
C SER A 142 5.29 1.96 25.06
N ASP A 143 5.67 1.16 26.06
CA ASP A 143 4.89 0.93 27.28
C ASP A 143 3.43 0.53 26.98
N ARG A 144 3.27 -0.43 26.05
CA ARG A 144 1.98 -0.98 25.60
C ARG A 144 1.02 0.03 24.98
N ASN A 145 1.48 1.23 24.60
CA ASN A 145 0.59 2.24 24.05
C ASN A 145 0.25 1.95 22.57
N PRO A 146 -1.02 1.63 22.24
CA PRO A 146 -1.38 1.27 20.88
C PRO A 146 -1.26 2.43 19.88
N LEU A 147 -1.31 3.70 20.33
CA LEU A 147 -1.21 4.88 19.46
C LEU A 147 0.14 4.96 18.73
N SER A 148 1.21 4.43 19.33
CA SER A 148 2.53 4.36 18.72
C SER A 148 2.48 3.64 17.36
N LEU A 149 1.68 2.57 17.26
CA LEU A 149 1.50 1.82 16.02
C LEU A 149 0.78 2.65 14.95
N ALA A 150 -0.28 3.38 15.34
CA ALA A 150 -0.96 4.29 14.43
C ALA A 150 -0.06 5.43 13.96
N PHE A 151 0.78 5.98 14.83
CA PHE A 151 1.70 7.07 14.47
C PHE A 151 2.75 6.61 13.46
N ILE A 152 3.27 5.39 13.60
CA ILE A 152 4.16 4.78 12.59
C ILE A 152 3.43 4.66 11.24
N ASN A 153 2.17 4.25 11.25
CA ASN A 153 1.36 4.17 10.03
C ASN A 153 1.03 5.54 9.43
N CYS A 154 0.81 6.55 10.26
CA CYS A 154 0.64 7.94 9.84
C CYS A 154 1.90 8.43 9.11
N ALA A 155 3.08 8.13 9.69
CA ALA A 155 4.37 8.46 9.09
C ALA A 155 4.57 7.72 7.76
N ALA A 156 4.28 6.42 7.72
CA ALA A 156 4.40 5.63 6.49
C ALA A 156 3.50 6.16 5.37
N GLY A 157 2.24 6.48 5.70
CA GLY A 157 1.29 7.10 4.76
C GLY A 157 1.81 8.43 4.22
N ALA A 158 2.30 9.31 5.08
CA ALA A 158 2.82 10.63 4.67
C ALA A 158 4.14 10.52 3.87
N LEU A 159 5.06 9.63 4.25
CA LEU A 159 6.34 9.42 3.55
C LEU A 159 6.13 8.82 2.16
N SER A 160 5.11 7.98 1.96
CA SER A 160 4.80 7.39 0.65
C SER A 160 4.55 8.46 -0.42
N VAL A 161 3.99 9.62 -0.03
CA VAL A 161 3.73 10.77 -0.91
C VAL A 161 5.00 11.25 -1.60
N VAL A 162 6.13 11.25 -0.90
CA VAL A 162 7.42 11.74 -1.42
C VAL A 162 7.92 10.86 -2.58
N PHE A 163 7.87 9.54 -2.41
CA PHE A 163 8.28 8.60 -3.45
C PHE A 163 7.30 8.60 -4.63
N ILE A 164 6.01 8.70 -4.38
CA ILE A 164 5.01 8.77 -5.45
C ILE A 164 5.14 10.07 -6.25
N TYR A 165 5.33 11.22 -5.60
CA TYR A 165 5.60 12.48 -6.28
C TYR A 165 6.83 12.39 -7.19
N GLN A 166 7.93 11.86 -6.65
CA GLN A 166 9.18 11.66 -7.39
C GLN A 166 9.00 10.73 -8.59
N THR A 167 8.22 9.67 -8.42
CA THR A 167 7.89 8.76 -9.51
C THR A 167 6.99 9.44 -10.54
N ALA A 168 6.01 10.25 -10.12
CA ALA A 168 5.11 10.98 -11.02
C ALA A 168 5.84 12.02 -11.87
N LEU A 169 6.86 12.70 -11.33
CA LEU A 169 7.71 13.65 -12.06
C LEU A 169 8.45 13.02 -13.25
N GLU A 170 8.66 11.70 -13.23
CA GLU A 170 9.33 11.00 -14.32
C GLU A 170 8.45 10.83 -15.56
N PHE A 171 7.15 11.12 -15.43
CA PHE A 171 6.12 10.83 -16.42
C PHE A 171 5.21 12.03 -16.74
N CYS A 172 4.95 12.87 -15.74
CA CYS A 172 4.09 14.03 -15.86
C CYS A 172 4.86 15.30 -15.54
N ASN A 173 4.34 16.44 -15.98
CA ASN A 173 4.89 17.72 -15.55
C ASN A 173 4.69 17.95 -14.03
N ARG A 174 5.38 18.96 -13.51
CA ARG A 174 5.36 19.31 -12.08
C ARG A 174 3.96 19.56 -11.52
N LYS A 175 3.07 20.23 -12.28
CA LYS A 175 1.68 20.51 -11.86
C LYS A 175 0.92 19.21 -11.59
N TRP A 176 1.01 18.25 -12.51
CA TRP A 176 0.33 16.96 -12.39
C TRP A 176 0.97 16.06 -11.33
N ALA A 177 2.30 16.07 -11.19
CA ALA A 177 2.98 15.36 -10.10
C ALA A 177 2.54 15.87 -8.72
N ARG A 178 2.40 17.20 -8.56
CA ARG A 178 1.85 17.81 -7.33
C ARG A 178 0.40 17.36 -7.08
N ALA A 179 -0.43 17.31 -8.12
CA ALA A 179 -1.81 16.82 -7.99
C ALA A 179 -1.86 15.36 -7.53
N VAL A 180 -1.01 14.48 -8.10
CA VAL A 180 -0.88 13.08 -7.65
C VAL A 180 -0.48 13.03 -6.17
N ALA A 181 0.51 13.82 -5.76
CA ALA A 181 0.96 13.87 -4.37
C ALA A 181 -0.16 14.27 -3.41
N VAL A 182 -0.94 15.30 -3.76
CA VAL A 182 -2.11 15.75 -2.98
C VAL A 182 -3.17 14.65 -2.91
N CYS A 183 -3.46 13.98 -4.02
CA CYS A 183 -4.38 12.84 -4.03
C CYS A 183 -3.88 11.75 -3.08
N VAL A 184 -2.64 11.28 -3.18
CA VAL A 184 -2.12 10.25 -2.26
C VAL A 184 -2.14 10.72 -0.80
N ALA A 185 -1.85 12.00 -0.56
CA ALA A 185 -1.82 12.57 0.78
C ALA A 185 -3.20 12.66 1.43
N PHE A 186 -4.29 12.87 0.69
CA PHE A 186 -5.61 13.15 1.27
C PHE A 186 -6.75 12.32 0.69
N TRP A 187 -6.48 11.33 -0.14
CA TRP A 187 -7.51 10.42 -0.63
C TRP A 187 -8.16 9.69 0.54
N PRO A 188 -9.50 9.66 0.68
CA PRO A 188 -10.14 9.30 1.95
C PRO A 188 -9.75 7.90 2.45
N SER A 189 -9.75 6.87 1.61
CA SER A 189 -9.32 5.52 1.98
C SER A 189 -7.83 5.44 2.34
N LEU A 190 -6.93 6.02 1.55
CA LEU A 190 -5.50 6.07 1.88
C LEU A 190 -5.25 6.79 3.20
N PHE A 191 -5.98 7.88 3.44
CA PHE A 191 -5.90 8.65 4.66
C PHE A 191 -6.39 7.85 5.85
N ILE A 192 -7.63 7.34 5.84
CA ILE A 192 -8.23 6.67 6.99
C ILE A 192 -7.47 5.40 7.37
N TRP A 193 -7.05 4.57 6.40
CA TRP A 193 -6.33 3.32 6.69
C TRP A 193 -4.93 3.59 7.26
N SER A 194 -4.34 4.76 6.98
CA SER A 194 -3.07 5.19 7.59
C SER A 194 -3.18 5.73 9.01
N THR A 195 -4.41 5.92 9.53
CA THR A 195 -4.65 6.30 10.94
C THR A 195 -4.87 5.09 11.86
N GLN A 196 -4.89 3.88 11.29
CA GLN A 196 -5.20 2.64 12.01
C GLN A 196 -3.97 1.73 12.05
N ASN A 197 -3.93 0.75 12.97
CA ASN A 197 -2.87 -0.27 13.01
C ASN A 197 -3.07 -1.36 11.94
N LEU A 198 -2.83 -1.02 10.68
CA LEU A 198 -3.01 -1.89 9.53
C LEU A 198 -1.69 -2.08 8.75
N LYS A 199 -1.59 -3.15 7.96
CA LYS A 199 -0.38 -3.46 7.16
C LYS A 199 -0.25 -2.55 5.93
N GLU A 200 -1.37 -2.02 5.43
CA GLU A 200 -1.49 -1.27 4.19
C GLU A 200 -0.58 -0.03 4.11
N PRO A 201 -0.46 0.83 5.14
CA PRO A 201 0.33 2.07 5.03
C PRO A 201 1.82 1.81 4.83
N ILE A 202 2.40 0.88 5.61
CA ILE A 202 3.79 0.44 5.45
C ILE A 202 3.97 -0.23 4.08
N THR A 203 3.02 -1.06 3.66
CA THR A 203 3.04 -1.69 2.32
C THR A 203 3.09 -0.63 1.21
N CYS A 204 2.27 0.42 1.31
CA CYS A 204 2.24 1.51 0.33
C CYS A 204 3.56 2.26 0.28
N LEU A 205 4.17 2.56 1.43
CA LEU A 205 5.50 3.18 1.50
C LEU A 205 6.56 2.31 0.81
N LEU A 206 6.60 1.01 1.15
CA LEU A 206 7.58 0.09 0.60
C LEU A 206 7.42 -0.07 -0.92
N LEU A 207 6.18 -0.25 -1.40
CA LEU A 207 5.91 -0.28 -2.84
C LEU A 207 6.29 1.03 -3.53
N ALA A 208 5.92 2.18 -2.97
CA ALA A 208 6.27 3.48 -3.54
C ALA A 208 7.80 3.66 -3.67
N GLY A 209 8.54 3.27 -2.63
CA GLY A 209 10.00 3.24 -2.64
C GLY A 209 10.58 2.28 -3.68
N SER A 210 10.04 1.06 -3.77
CA SER A 210 10.44 0.06 -4.79
C SER A 210 10.23 0.58 -6.21
N PHE A 211 9.06 1.15 -6.48
CA PHE A 211 8.72 1.75 -7.78
C PHE A 211 9.68 2.87 -8.15
N TRP A 212 9.91 3.81 -7.22
CA TRP A 212 10.85 4.89 -7.40
C TRP A 212 12.25 4.37 -7.74
N ALA A 213 12.78 3.43 -6.96
CA ALA A 213 14.11 2.86 -7.17
C ALA A 213 14.24 2.17 -8.53
N ILE A 214 13.23 1.39 -8.94
CA ILE A 214 13.22 0.69 -10.23
C ILE A 214 13.16 1.68 -11.40
N VAL A 215 12.30 2.69 -11.32
CA VAL A 215 12.20 3.73 -12.37
C VAL A 215 13.54 4.44 -12.53
N LYS A 216 14.19 4.82 -11.42
CA LYS A 216 15.54 5.43 -11.46
C LYS A 216 16.57 4.48 -12.05
N LEU A 217 16.55 3.20 -11.69
CA LEU A 217 17.47 2.18 -12.20
C LEU A 217 17.33 1.98 -13.72
N ILE A 218 16.11 1.95 -14.25
CA ILE A 218 15.84 1.80 -15.68
C ILE A 218 16.32 3.01 -16.47
N LYS A 219 16.15 4.22 -15.92
CA LYS A 219 16.64 5.46 -16.57
C LYS A 219 18.16 5.57 -16.48
N LYS A 220 18.76 5.19 -15.36
CA LYS A 220 20.21 5.22 -15.14
C LYS A 220 20.63 4.10 -14.19
N LEU A 221 21.45 3.18 -14.71
CA LEU A 221 22.05 2.13 -13.90
C LEU A 221 23.00 2.74 -12.85
N ASN A 222 22.53 2.80 -11.61
CA ASN A 222 23.30 3.21 -10.45
C ASN A 222 23.09 2.18 -9.32
N PRO A 223 24.18 1.56 -8.80
CA PRO A 223 24.09 0.52 -7.76
C PRO A 223 23.33 0.95 -6.50
N VAL A 224 23.32 2.25 -6.17
CA VAL A 224 22.60 2.77 -5.01
C VAL A 224 21.10 2.46 -5.10
N TYR A 225 20.50 2.53 -6.29
CA TYR A 225 19.08 2.19 -6.47
C TYR A 225 18.82 0.69 -6.38
N ILE A 226 19.82 -0.15 -6.65
CA ILE A 226 19.73 -1.61 -6.42
C ILE A 226 19.67 -1.87 -4.92
N VAL A 227 20.51 -1.21 -4.12
CA VAL A 227 20.50 -1.32 -2.66
C VAL A 227 19.14 -0.90 -2.09
N TYR A 228 18.60 0.26 -2.51
CA TYR A 228 17.26 0.67 -2.09
C TYR A 228 16.19 -0.33 -2.51
N MET A 229 16.23 -0.81 -3.75
CA MET A 229 15.28 -1.82 -4.24
C MET A 229 15.33 -3.10 -3.39
N LEU A 230 16.52 -3.57 -3.00
CA LEU A 230 16.69 -4.75 -2.16
C LEU A 230 16.18 -4.53 -0.73
N ILE A 231 16.47 -3.37 -0.13
CA ILE A 231 15.97 -3.01 1.20
C ILE A 231 14.44 -3.02 1.20
N PHE A 232 13.80 -2.36 0.22
CA PHE A 232 12.34 -2.37 0.10
C PHE A 232 11.78 -3.77 -0.19
N ALA A 233 12.47 -4.58 -1.00
CA ALA A 233 12.08 -5.95 -1.31
C ALA A 233 12.06 -6.83 -0.05
N VAL A 234 13.14 -6.80 0.73
CA VAL A 234 13.27 -7.59 1.97
C VAL A 234 12.21 -7.14 2.98
N ALA A 235 12.07 -5.83 3.20
CA ALA A 235 11.04 -5.32 4.10
C ALA A 235 9.63 -5.72 3.63
N LEU A 236 9.33 -5.61 2.33
CA LEU A 236 8.02 -5.97 1.79
C LEU A 236 7.74 -7.46 1.95
N ARG A 237 8.75 -8.33 1.80
CA ARG A 237 8.60 -9.78 2.03
C ARG A 237 8.14 -10.07 3.46
N TYR A 238 8.76 -9.43 4.46
CA TYR A 238 8.42 -9.66 5.86
C TYR A 238 7.10 -9.01 6.28
N PHE A 239 6.86 -7.76 5.88
CA PHE A 239 5.61 -7.07 6.24
C PHE A 239 4.40 -7.60 5.49
N ARG A 240 4.57 -7.97 4.21
CA ARG A 240 3.48 -8.38 3.32
C ARG A 240 3.93 -9.22 2.13
N GLU A 241 4.30 -10.46 2.41
CA GLU A 241 4.75 -11.45 1.42
C GLU A 241 3.89 -11.53 0.14
N PRO A 242 2.53 -11.52 0.18
CA PRO A 242 1.74 -11.58 -1.04
C PRO A 242 2.03 -10.43 -2.01
N PHE A 243 2.28 -9.22 -1.48
CA PHE A 243 2.62 -8.06 -2.30
C PHE A 243 4.07 -8.08 -2.77
N PHE A 244 4.98 -8.67 -2.00
CA PHE A 244 6.34 -8.93 -2.46
C PHE A 244 6.33 -9.86 -3.68
N LEU A 245 5.64 -10.99 -3.60
CA LEU A 245 5.53 -11.94 -4.71
C LEU A 245 4.84 -11.29 -5.92
N LEU A 246 3.74 -10.60 -5.68
CA LEU A 246 3.01 -9.91 -6.72
C LEU A 246 3.90 -8.92 -7.48
N PHE A 247 4.63 -8.06 -6.76
CA PHE A 247 5.43 -7.02 -7.39
C PHE A 247 6.76 -7.56 -7.95
N TYR A 248 7.57 -8.22 -7.13
CA TYR A 248 8.93 -8.63 -7.49
C TYR A 248 9.01 -9.95 -8.25
N ALA A 249 8.10 -10.90 -8.01
CA ALA A 249 8.12 -12.19 -8.70
C ALA A 249 7.23 -12.20 -9.96
N VAL A 250 6.26 -11.29 -10.06
CA VAL A 250 5.34 -11.27 -11.22
C VAL A 250 5.44 -9.98 -12.02
N SER A 251 5.06 -8.84 -11.44
CA SER A 251 4.90 -7.61 -12.20
C SER A 251 6.22 -7.09 -12.78
N LEU A 252 7.29 -7.07 -11.97
CA LEU A 252 8.61 -6.61 -12.39
C LEU A 252 9.23 -7.52 -13.46
N PRO A 253 9.31 -8.87 -13.30
CA PRO A 253 9.82 -9.75 -14.36
C PRO A 253 9.01 -9.67 -15.65
N SER A 254 7.67 -9.65 -15.54
CA SER A 254 6.78 -9.52 -16.71
C SER A 254 7.04 -8.21 -17.47
N PHE A 255 7.21 -7.13 -16.71
CA PHE A 255 7.62 -5.84 -17.27
C PHE A 255 8.99 -5.91 -17.94
N LEU A 256 10.00 -6.51 -17.32
CA LEU A 256 11.36 -6.58 -17.88
C LEU A 256 11.40 -7.39 -19.18
N VAL A 257 10.71 -8.53 -19.23
CA VAL A 257 10.55 -9.33 -20.45
C VAL A 257 9.89 -8.48 -21.55
N PHE A 258 8.80 -7.81 -21.22
CA PHE A 258 8.11 -6.93 -22.15
C PHE A 258 9.00 -5.75 -22.63
N TYR A 259 9.74 -5.12 -21.72
CA TYR A 259 10.62 -4.00 -22.02
C TYR A 259 11.77 -4.40 -22.95
N VAL A 260 12.41 -5.54 -22.67
CA VAL A 260 13.45 -6.12 -23.54
C VAL A 260 12.85 -6.47 -24.89
N TRP A 261 11.70 -7.16 -24.93
CA TRP A 261 11.04 -7.55 -26.17
C TRP A 261 10.77 -6.36 -27.09
N ILE A 262 10.15 -5.30 -26.54
CA ILE A 262 9.87 -4.09 -27.30
C ILE A 262 11.14 -3.44 -27.84
N LYS A 263 12.20 -3.36 -27.03
CA LYS A 263 13.48 -2.78 -27.47
C LYS A 263 14.07 -3.54 -28.66
N PHE A 264 14.01 -4.86 -28.66
CA PHE A 264 14.60 -5.70 -29.71
C PHE A 264 13.71 -5.81 -30.95
N PHE A 265 12.42 -6.11 -30.78
CA PHE A 265 11.54 -6.46 -31.90
C PHE A 265 10.78 -5.26 -32.48
N LYS A 266 10.76 -4.11 -31.79
CA LYS A 266 10.04 -2.87 -32.17
C LYS A 266 8.55 -3.08 -32.53
N LYS A 267 7.99 -4.22 -32.18
CA LYS A 267 6.60 -4.61 -32.41
C LYS A 267 5.92 -4.83 -31.07
N MET A 268 4.81 -4.14 -30.88
CA MET A 268 3.93 -4.37 -29.75
C MET A 268 3.08 -5.59 -30.05
N TYR A 269 3.46 -6.74 -29.51
CA TYR A 269 2.58 -7.91 -29.53
C TYR A 269 1.75 -7.96 -28.24
N PRO A 270 0.45 -8.30 -28.32
CA PRO A 270 -0.43 -8.42 -27.15
C PRO A 270 -0.09 -9.60 -26.23
N PHE A 271 0.96 -10.38 -26.52
CA PHE A 271 1.35 -11.58 -25.73
C PHE A 271 1.86 -11.28 -24.32
N SER A 272 2.26 -10.05 -23.99
CA SER A 272 2.74 -9.73 -22.63
C SER A 272 1.66 -9.82 -21.56
N VAL A 273 0.40 -9.57 -21.91
CA VAL A 273 -0.73 -9.68 -20.96
C VAL A 273 -1.03 -11.15 -20.63
N PRO A 274 -1.20 -12.07 -21.60
CA PRO A 274 -1.28 -13.50 -21.34
C PRO A 274 -0.06 -14.06 -20.59
N ILE A 275 1.16 -13.62 -20.91
CA ILE A 275 2.39 -14.05 -20.21
C ILE A 275 2.36 -13.59 -18.74
N THR A 276 1.89 -12.38 -18.47
CA THR A 276 1.75 -11.89 -17.08
C THR A 276 0.68 -12.66 -16.34
N ILE A 277 -0.46 -12.95 -16.99
CA ILE A 277 -1.53 -13.77 -16.40
C ILE A 277 -1.03 -15.19 -16.12
N LEU A 278 -0.27 -15.78 -17.04
CA LEU A 278 0.32 -17.10 -16.87
C LEU A 278 1.40 -17.09 -15.78
N ALA A 279 2.22 -16.06 -15.70
CA ALA A 279 3.20 -15.87 -14.62
C ALA A 279 2.51 -15.67 -13.26
N LEU A 280 1.37 -14.98 -13.20
CA LEU A 280 0.55 -14.87 -11.99
C LEU A 280 0.02 -16.22 -11.54
N ILE A 281 -0.52 -17.02 -12.47
CA ILE A 281 -1.01 -18.37 -12.18
C ILE A 281 0.15 -19.27 -11.73
N LEU A 282 1.30 -19.17 -12.38
CA LEU A 282 2.50 -19.95 -12.04
C LEU A 282 3.06 -19.55 -10.67
N VAL A 283 3.18 -18.26 -10.36
CA VAL A 283 3.66 -17.81 -9.04
C VAL A 283 2.66 -18.16 -7.94
N ALA A 284 1.35 -18.04 -8.19
CA ALA A 284 0.33 -18.48 -7.25
C ALA A 284 0.41 -20.01 -6.99
N PHE A 285 0.65 -20.79 -8.05
CA PHE A 285 0.86 -22.24 -7.95
C PHE A 285 2.15 -22.59 -7.22
N LEU A 286 3.27 -21.93 -7.53
CA LEU A 286 4.56 -22.16 -6.88
C LEU A 286 4.54 -21.75 -5.39
N PHE A 287 3.87 -20.65 -5.04
CA PHE A 287 3.67 -20.24 -3.65
C PHE A 287 2.88 -21.30 -2.87
N TYR A 288 1.79 -21.77 -3.46
CA TYR A 288 0.98 -22.84 -2.87
C TYR A 288 1.77 -24.15 -2.71
N ASN A 289 2.59 -24.52 -3.70
CA ASN A 289 3.40 -25.74 -3.66
C ASN A 289 4.59 -25.65 -2.72
N HIS A 290 5.19 -24.48 -2.53
CA HIS A 290 6.29 -24.29 -1.57
C HIS A 290 5.83 -24.57 -0.14
N VAL A 291 4.56 -24.32 0.16
CA VAL A 291 3.97 -24.54 1.49
C VAL A 291 3.40 -25.95 1.65
N ASN A 292 2.79 -26.53 0.61
CA ASN A 292 1.99 -27.76 0.76
C ASN A 292 2.45 -28.98 -0.07
N SER A 293 3.33 -28.82 -1.07
CA SER A 293 3.73 -29.92 -1.98
C SER A 293 2.54 -30.64 -2.66
N GLU A 294 1.53 -29.90 -3.12
CA GLU A 294 0.25 -30.48 -3.57
C GLU A 294 -0.10 -30.22 -5.05
N SER A 295 -1.11 -30.94 -5.54
CA SER A 295 -1.60 -30.90 -6.92
C SER A 295 -2.32 -29.58 -7.29
N VAL A 296 -2.53 -29.35 -8.60
CA VAL A 296 -3.35 -28.23 -9.12
C VAL A 296 -4.77 -28.22 -8.52
N VAL A 297 -5.35 -29.40 -8.26
CA VAL A 297 -6.68 -29.53 -7.65
C VAL A 297 -6.69 -28.92 -6.25
N SER A 298 -5.61 -29.10 -5.50
CA SER A 298 -5.47 -28.58 -4.15
C SER A 298 -5.34 -27.06 -4.12
N PHE A 299 -4.63 -26.47 -5.09
CA PHE A 299 -4.59 -25.01 -5.26
C PHE A 299 -5.99 -24.43 -5.52
N LEU A 300 -6.77 -25.06 -6.41
CA LEU A 300 -8.13 -24.60 -6.72
C LEU A 300 -9.07 -24.71 -5.50
N LYS A 301 -8.92 -25.77 -4.70
CA LYS A 301 -9.61 -25.91 -3.40
C LYS A 301 -9.20 -24.83 -2.42
N TYR A 302 -7.91 -24.54 -2.30
CA TYR A 302 -7.38 -23.47 -1.44
C TYR A 302 -7.90 -22.09 -1.84
N ALA A 303 -7.85 -21.75 -3.14
CA ALA A 303 -8.37 -20.49 -3.64
C ALA A 303 -9.88 -20.35 -3.39
N THR A 304 -10.62 -21.44 -3.59
CA THR A 304 -12.07 -21.49 -3.29
C THR A 304 -12.35 -21.31 -1.79
N ALA A 305 -11.59 -21.98 -0.92
CA ALA A 305 -11.72 -21.88 0.53
C ALA A 305 -11.42 -20.47 1.01
N MET A 306 -10.25 -19.91 0.63
CA MET A 306 -9.85 -18.55 1.00
C MET A 306 -10.87 -17.50 0.58
N ARG A 307 -11.42 -17.61 -0.63
CA ARG A 307 -12.46 -16.69 -1.09
C ARG A 307 -13.76 -16.85 -0.29
N SER A 308 -14.16 -18.09 -0.03
CA SER A 308 -15.38 -18.40 0.73
C SER A 308 -15.27 -17.88 2.17
N ASP A 309 -14.13 -18.08 2.83
CA ASP A 309 -13.84 -17.58 4.19
C ASP A 309 -13.86 -16.05 4.25
N ARG A 310 -13.51 -15.38 3.14
CA ARG A 310 -13.54 -13.91 3.00
C ARG A 310 -14.85 -13.39 2.43
N ALA A 311 -15.82 -14.25 2.10
CA ALA A 311 -17.13 -13.87 1.60
C ALA A 311 -18.17 -13.89 2.73
N TYR A 312 -17.92 -13.12 3.80
CA TYR A 312 -18.81 -13.03 4.96
C TYR A 312 -19.44 -11.64 5.15
N GLY A 313 -20.56 -11.60 5.88
CA GLY A 313 -21.28 -10.38 6.26
C GLY A 313 -22.12 -9.77 5.13
N ASN A 314 -22.79 -8.65 5.43
CA ASN A 314 -23.72 -7.97 4.52
C ASN A 314 -23.07 -7.39 3.25
N LEU A 315 -21.74 -7.39 3.17
CA LEU A 315 -20.95 -6.88 2.06
C LEU A 315 -20.27 -8.00 1.26
N ALA A 316 -20.64 -9.26 1.47
CA ALA A 316 -20.13 -10.38 0.70
C ALA A 316 -20.78 -10.49 -0.69
N PHE A 317 -20.01 -10.84 -1.71
CA PHE A 317 -20.49 -10.92 -3.10
C PHE A 317 -20.01 -12.19 -3.80
N MET A 318 -20.80 -12.65 -4.78
CA MET A 318 -20.60 -13.94 -5.46
C MET A 318 -20.31 -15.08 -4.46
N GLN A 319 -21.13 -15.15 -3.41
CA GLN A 319 -21.10 -16.23 -2.43
C GLN A 319 -21.39 -17.55 -3.15
N ASN A 320 -20.67 -18.62 -2.80
CA ASN A 320 -20.73 -19.95 -3.44
C ASN A 320 -19.98 -20.11 -4.78
N LEU A 321 -19.14 -19.16 -5.18
CA LEU A 321 -18.25 -19.38 -6.33
C LEU A 321 -17.21 -20.47 -6.00
N ARG A 322 -17.10 -21.49 -6.86
CA ARG A 322 -16.13 -22.59 -6.72
C ARG A 322 -15.24 -22.68 -7.94
N PHE A 323 -13.93 -22.80 -7.73
CA PHE A 323 -12.97 -23.06 -8.78
C PHE A 323 -12.80 -24.57 -8.95
N THR A 324 -13.42 -25.15 -9.97
CA THR A 324 -13.33 -26.59 -10.28
C THR A 324 -12.24 -26.91 -11.30
N SER A 325 -11.85 -25.94 -12.13
CA SER A 325 -10.77 -26.04 -13.11
C SER A 325 -10.09 -24.68 -13.34
N ILE A 326 -8.85 -24.69 -13.86
CA ILE A 326 -8.13 -23.46 -14.23
C ILE A 326 -8.93 -22.67 -15.30
N PHE A 327 -9.49 -23.36 -16.29
CA PHE A 327 -10.32 -22.72 -17.32
C PHE A 327 -11.59 -22.09 -16.73
N GLY A 328 -12.24 -22.77 -15.78
CA GLY A 328 -13.37 -22.21 -15.04
C GLY A 328 -12.98 -20.95 -14.26
N MET A 329 -11.85 -20.99 -13.55
CA MET A 329 -11.30 -19.84 -12.84
C MET A 329 -11.00 -18.66 -13.79
N MET A 330 -10.38 -18.92 -14.95
CA MET A 330 -10.12 -17.90 -15.97
C MET A 330 -11.41 -17.33 -16.58
N GLY A 331 -12.45 -18.14 -16.76
CA GLY A 331 -13.74 -17.71 -17.28
C GLY A 331 -14.48 -16.73 -16.36
N VAL A 332 -14.31 -16.86 -15.04
CA VAL A 332 -14.97 -15.98 -14.04
C VAL A 332 -14.09 -14.78 -13.65
N LEU A 333 -12.82 -14.75 -14.06
CA LEU A 333 -11.89 -13.67 -13.73
C LEU A 333 -12.34 -12.29 -14.28
N PRO A 334 -12.81 -12.14 -15.54
CA PRO A 334 -13.26 -10.84 -16.05
C PRO A 334 -14.38 -10.18 -15.21
N PRO A 335 -15.50 -10.85 -14.88
CA PRO A 335 -16.52 -10.23 -14.03
C PRO A 335 -16.02 -9.96 -12.61
N LEU A 336 -15.11 -10.77 -12.06
CA LEU A 336 -14.51 -10.50 -10.75
C LEU A 336 -13.60 -9.27 -10.77
N VAL A 337 -12.76 -9.11 -11.79
CA VAL A 337 -11.91 -7.92 -11.95
C VAL A 337 -12.78 -6.66 -12.12
N PHE A 338 -13.86 -6.75 -12.89
CA PHE A 338 -14.84 -5.66 -13.01
C PHE A 338 -15.43 -5.27 -11.65
N MET A 339 -15.81 -6.25 -10.84
CA MET A 339 -16.30 -6.04 -9.48
C MET A 339 -15.25 -5.39 -8.57
N ILE A 340 -14.01 -5.90 -8.58
CA ILE A 340 -12.91 -5.33 -7.79
C ILE A 340 -12.66 -3.87 -8.14
N LEU A 341 -12.69 -3.55 -9.42
CA LEU A 341 -12.42 -2.21 -9.90
C LEU A 341 -13.55 -1.24 -9.55
N LEU A 342 -14.81 -1.64 -9.67
CA LEU A 342 -15.93 -0.68 -9.67
C LEU A 342 -16.83 -0.73 -8.42
N MET A 343 -16.74 -1.77 -7.59
CA MET A 343 -17.53 -1.87 -6.37
C MET A 343 -16.98 -0.99 -5.23
N PRO A 344 -17.83 -0.51 -4.30
CA PRO A 344 -19.29 -0.61 -4.31
C PRO A 344 -19.91 0.23 -5.43
N PHE A 345 -20.97 -0.29 -6.05
CA PHE A 345 -21.73 0.47 -7.04
C PHE A 345 -22.64 1.51 -6.36
N PRO A 346 -22.97 2.63 -7.04
CA PRO A 346 -23.81 3.70 -6.47
C PRO A 346 -25.13 3.22 -5.87
N TRP A 347 -25.74 2.18 -6.44
CA TRP A 347 -27.03 1.63 -6.01
C TRP A 347 -26.92 0.61 -4.87
N GLN A 348 -25.71 0.29 -4.38
CA GLN A 348 -25.49 -0.69 -3.30
C GLN A 348 -25.39 -0.06 -1.91
N ILE A 349 -25.65 1.24 -1.79
CA ILE A 349 -25.51 1.99 -0.54
C ILE A 349 -26.73 1.71 0.34
N SER A 350 -26.47 1.09 1.49
CA SER A 350 -27.46 0.66 2.48
C SER A 350 -27.18 1.23 3.88
N SER A 351 -26.07 1.95 4.09
CA SER A 351 -25.73 2.54 5.38
C SER A 351 -25.00 3.88 5.27
N VAL A 352 -25.01 4.67 6.36
CA VAL A 352 -24.30 5.95 6.47
C VAL A 352 -22.81 5.79 6.24
N TYR A 353 -22.21 4.71 6.73
CA TYR A 353 -20.79 4.39 6.49
C TYR A 353 -20.52 4.12 5.00
N GLN A 354 -21.44 3.47 4.30
CA GLN A 354 -21.33 3.27 2.85
C GLN A 354 -21.52 4.58 2.07
N MET A 355 -22.28 5.55 2.61
CA MET A 355 -22.42 6.88 2.01
C MET A 355 -21.09 7.67 1.99
N LEU A 356 -20.25 7.53 3.02
CA LEU A 356 -18.89 8.11 3.01
C LEU A 356 -17.99 7.44 1.96
N THR A 357 -18.12 6.13 1.78
CA THR A 357 -17.37 5.44 0.71
C THR A 357 -17.89 5.85 -0.68
N PHE A 358 -19.15 6.23 -0.81
CA PHE A 358 -19.74 6.63 -2.08
C PHE A 358 -19.16 7.93 -2.64
N SER A 359 -18.94 8.95 -1.79
CA SER A 359 -18.30 10.19 -2.26
C SER A 359 -16.90 9.93 -2.82
N GLU A 360 -16.16 8.99 -2.22
CA GLU A 360 -14.87 8.56 -2.76
C GLU A 360 -15.05 7.83 -4.10
N MET A 361 -16.05 6.95 -4.22
CA MET A 361 -16.30 6.19 -5.45
C MET A 361 -16.61 7.07 -6.66
N LEU A 362 -17.33 8.17 -6.48
CA LEU A 362 -17.59 9.13 -7.57
C LEU A 362 -16.29 9.75 -8.11
N ALA A 363 -15.41 10.19 -7.21
CA ALA A 363 -14.09 10.71 -7.59
C ALA A 363 -13.22 9.59 -8.20
N TYR A 364 -13.29 8.38 -7.64
CA TYR A 364 -12.57 7.21 -8.14
C TYR A 364 -12.97 6.86 -9.58
N TYR A 365 -14.24 6.98 -9.97
CA TYR A 365 -14.64 6.73 -11.36
C TYR A 365 -14.00 7.72 -12.35
N THR A 366 -13.79 8.97 -11.92
CA THR A 366 -13.02 9.94 -12.71
C THR A 366 -11.55 9.51 -12.84
N VAL A 367 -10.96 8.98 -11.76
CA VAL A 367 -9.60 8.43 -11.77
C VAL A 367 -9.52 7.23 -12.72
N VAL A 368 -10.49 6.31 -12.69
CA VAL A 368 -10.55 5.16 -13.63
C VAL A 368 -10.63 5.64 -15.08
N PHE A 369 -11.49 6.61 -15.37
CA PHE A 369 -11.62 7.17 -16.72
C PHE A 369 -10.29 7.73 -17.24
N PHE A 370 -9.61 8.57 -16.45
CA PHE A 370 -8.32 9.12 -16.84
C PHE A 370 -7.20 8.09 -16.83
N PHE A 371 -7.24 7.09 -15.95
CA PHE A 371 -6.34 5.95 -15.95
C PHE A 371 -6.43 5.20 -17.30
N LEU A 372 -7.63 4.87 -17.77
CA LEU A 372 -7.84 4.22 -19.06
C LEU A 372 -7.32 5.08 -20.22
N ARG A 373 -7.57 6.39 -20.19
CA ARG A 373 -6.99 7.31 -21.18
C ARG A 373 -5.47 7.35 -21.12
N GLY A 374 -4.91 7.34 -19.91
CA GLY A 374 -3.47 7.25 -19.65
C GLY A 374 -2.89 6.02 -20.33
N VAL A 375 -3.47 4.85 -20.11
CA VAL A 375 -3.09 3.60 -20.78
C VAL A 375 -3.19 3.72 -22.31
N ILE A 376 -4.25 4.31 -22.87
CA ILE A 376 -4.39 4.48 -24.33
C ILE A 376 -3.32 5.40 -24.92
N PHE A 377 -3.11 6.59 -24.34
CA PHE A 377 -2.08 7.53 -24.80
C PHE A 377 -0.68 6.94 -24.67
N TYR A 378 -0.51 6.13 -23.63
CA TYR A 378 0.72 5.46 -23.34
C TYR A 378 1.15 4.46 -24.43
N PHE A 379 0.21 3.64 -24.91
CA PHE A 379 0.43 2.78 -26.07
C PHE A 379 0.82 3.57 -27.34
N LYS A 380 0.40 4.83 -27.47
CA LYS A 380 0.69 5.68 -28.64
C LYS A 380 2.05 6.37 -28.58
N LYS A 381 2.57 6.66 -27.38
CA LYS A 381 3.80 7.44 -27.19
C LYS A 381 5.07 6.61 -26.98
N ASN A 382 4.98 5.29 -26.89
CA ASN A 382 6.14 4.41 -26.72
C ASN A 382 6.96 4.67 -25.43
N GLU A 383 6.34 5.17 -24.35
CA GLU A 383 7.03 5.57 -23.11
C GLU A 383 7.30 4.41 -22.13
N TYR A 384 7.84 3.28 -22.61
CA TYR A 384 7.72 1.94 -22.02
C TYR A 384 7.91 1.77 -20.49
N ILE A 385 8.56 2.69 -19.78
CA ILE A 385 8.76 2.67 -18.32
C ILE A 385 7.43 2.74 -17.53
N LEU A 386 6.40 3.38 -18.07
CA LEU A 386 5.06 3.48 -17.45
C LEU A 386 4.28 2.13 -17.45
N PHE A 387 4.84 1.06 -18.03
CA PHE A 387 4.20 -0.27 -18.01
C PHE A 387 4.36 -0.95 -16.65
N ILE A 388 5.36 -0.60 -15.85
CA ILE A 388 5.57 -1.18 -14.52
C ILE A 388 4.33 -0.99 -13.63
N PRO A 389 3.81 0.25 -13.44
CA PRO A 389 2.62 0.43 -12.60
C PRO A 389 1.40 -0.27 -13.20
N LEU A 390 1.30 -0.34 -14.53
CA LEU A 390 0.22 -1.06 -15.19
C LEU A 390 0.27 -2.58 -14.91
N PHE A 391 1.44 -3.21 -15.04
CA PHE A 391 1.61 -4.63 -14.71
C PHE A 391 1.28 -4.90 -13.25
N PHE A 392 1.73 -4.04 -12.33
CA PHE A 392 1.37 -4.17 -10.92
C PHE A 392 -0.13 -4.05 -10.66
N ILE A 393 -0.79 -3.03 -11.24
CA ILE A 393 -2.23 -2.83 -11.08
C ILE A 393 -3.01 -4.03 -11.62
N ILE A 394 -2.67 -4.53 -12.81
CA ILE A 394 -3.32 -5.70 -13.41
C ILE A 394 -3.10 -6.93 -12.52
N SER A 395 -1.86 -7.18 -12.12
CA SER A 395 -1.50 -8.29 -11.23
C SER A 395 -2.29 -8.23 -9.93
N ALA A 396 -2.35 -7.06 -9.28
CA ALA A 396 -3.07 -6.85 -8.04
C ALA A 396 -4.57 -7.07 -8.20
N CYS A 397 -5.17 -6.53 -9.26
CA CYS A 397 -6.60 -6.71 -9.54
C CYS A 397 -6.93 -8.19 -9.74
N VAL A 398 -6.11 -8.92 -10.51
CA VAL A 398 -6.25 -10.36 -10.69
C VAL A 398 -6.13 -11.09 -9.35
N PHE A 399 -5.09 -10.81 -8.57
CA PHE A 399 -4.88 -11.45 -7.28
C PHE A 399 -6.07 -11.21 -6.34
N PHE A 400 -6.50 -9.96 -6.13
CA PHE A 400 -7.64 -9.67 -5.28
C PHE A 400 -8.94 -10.27 -5.81
N SER A 401 -9.13 -10.34 -7.14
CA SER A 401 -10.31 -10.95 -7.74
C SER A 401 -10.46 -12.44 -7.37
N LEU A 402 -9.34 -13.16 -7.24
CA LEU A 402 -9.34 -14.58 -6.91
C LEU A 402 -9.60 -14.84 -5.42
N PHE A 403 -9.06 -13.99 -4.54
CA PHE A 403 -9.03 -14.27 -3.11
C PHE A 403 -10.02 -13.45 -2.27
N GLU A 404 -10.55 -12.32 -2.76
CA GLU A 404 -11.38 -11.42 -1.96
C GLU A 404 -12.88 -11.60 -2.24
N GLY A 405 -13.65 -11.96 -1.22
CA GLY A 405 -15.10 -12.16 -1.27
C GLY A 405 -15.95 -11.06 -0.63
N ASN A 406 -15.33 -10.01 -0.06
CA ASN A 406 -16.00 -8.95 0.67
C ASN A 406 -15.66 -7.55 0.12
N ILE A 407 -16.69 -6.73 -0.12
CA ILE A 407 -16.57 -5.39 -0.71
C ILE A 407 -15.72 -4.45 0.16
N GLY A 408 -15.85 -4.51 1.48
CA GLY A 408 -15.07 -3.68 2.41
C GLY A 408 -13.59 -4.02 2.37
N THR A 409 -13.25 -5.32 2.33
CA THR A 409 -11.86 -5.76 2.19
C THR A 409 -11.27 -5.35 0.84
N ILE A 410 -12.04 -5.45 -0.24
CA ILE A 410 -11.65 -4.99 -1.57
C ILE A 410 -11.39 -3.49 -1.58
N PHE A 411 -12.29 -2.71 -0.99
CA PHE A 411 -12.14 -1.26 -0.90
C PHE A 411 -10.82 -0.88 -0.22
N ARG A 412 -10.48 -1.58 0.88
CA ARG A 412 -9.19 -1.42 1.58
C ARG A 412 -7.99 -1.88 0.74
N HIS A 413 -8.03 -3.09 0.18
CA HIS A 413 -6.90 -3.61 -0.61
C HIS A 413 -6.67 -2.81 -1.89
N ARG A 414 -7.73 -2.29 -2.52
CA ARG A 414 -7.64 -1.39 -3.66
C ARG A 414 -6.91 -0.09 -3.32
N ALA A 415 -7.01 0.41 -2.08
CA ALA A 415 -6.27 1.60 -1.67
C ALA A 415 -4.75 1.44 -1.92
N THR A 416 -4.20 0.22 -1.83
CA THR A 416 -2.77 -0.04 -2.08
C THR A 416 -2.33 0.14 -3.54
N ILE A 417 -3.25 0.06 -4.50
CA ILE A 417 -2.96 0.27 -5.93
C ILE A 417 -3.26 1.70 -6.39
N LEU A 418 -4.05 2.46 -5.62
CA LEU A 418 -4.47 3.83 -5.96
C LEU A 418 -3.30 4.79 -6.24
N PRO A 419 -2.20 4.81 -5.46
CA PRO A 419 -1.10 5.72 -5.74
C PRO A 419 -0.54 5.57 -7.15
N PHE A 420 -0.46 4.33 -7.65
CA PHE A 420 0.02 4.02 -8.99
C PHE A 420 -1.04 4.31 -10.07
N MET A 421 -2.32 4.10 -9.75
CA MET A 421 -3.42 4.52 -10.62
C MET A 421 -3.44 6.04 -10.80
N PHE A 422 -3.17 6.83 -9.75
CA PHE A 422 -3.12 8.28 -9.84
C PHE A 422 -2.00 8.77 -10.77
N ILE A 423 -0.83 8.13 -10.77
CA ILE A 423 0.25 8.46 -11.71
C ILE A 423 -0.24 8.31 -13.16
N LEU A 424 -0.85 7.17 -13.50
CA LEU A 424 -1.36 6.90 -14.84
C LEU A 424 -2.56 7.79 -15.20
N ALA A 425 -3.43 8.07 -14.24
CA ALA A 425 -4.56 8.97 -14.44
C ALA A 425 -4.09 10.41 -14.69
N ALA A 426 -3.11 10.90 -13.93
CA ALA A 426 -2.53 12.22 -14.13
C ALA A 426 -1.85 12.35 -15.49
N PHE A 427 -1.13 11.32 -15.93
CA PHE A 427 -0.58 11.27 -17.29
C PHE A 427 -1.69 11.34 -18.35
N GLY A 428 -2.74 10.53 -18.20
CA GLY A 428 -3.87 10.53 -19.12
C GLY A 428 -4.60 11.88 -19.19
N ALA A 429 -4.77 12.53 -18.05
CA ALA A 429 -5.37 13.85 -17.96
C ALA A 429 -4.48 14.94 -18.58
N GLU A 430 -3.16 14.89 -18.36
CA GLU A 430 -2.20 15.80 -18.98
C GLU A 430 -2.26 15.73 -20.51
N GLN A 431 -2.22 14.53 -21.07
CA GLN A 431 -2.26 14.36 -22.53
C GLN A 431 -3.64 14.75 -23.11
N ALA A 432 -4.71 14.52 -22.37
CA ALA A 432 -6.06 14.91 -22.79
C ALA A 432 -6.19 16.44 -22.94
N LEU A 433 -5.64 17.21 -21.99
CA LEU A 433 -5.67 18.67 -22.04
C LEU A 433 -4.77 19.22 -23.15
N LYS A 434 -3.55 18.70 -23.32
CA LYS A 434 -2.65 19.13 -24.40
C LYS A 434 -3.25 18.97 -25.79
N LYS A 435 -4.14 17.99 -25.98
CA LYS A 435 -4.83 17.77 -27.25
C LYS A 435 -6.04 18.70 -27.43
N ALA A 436 -6.61 19.25 -26.36
CA ALA A 436 -7.70 20.21 -26.44
C ALA A 436 -7.22 21.63 -26.74
N ASP A 437 -5.95 21.93 -26.43
CA ASP A 437 -5.28 23.21 -26.74
C ASP A 437 -4.68 23.26 -28.16
N LEU A 438 -4.82 22.19 -28.95
CA LEU A 438 -4.43 22.06 -30.35
C LEU A 438 -5.68 21.95 -31.22
#